data_AF-A0A7Y3AKW9-F1
#
_entry.id   AF-A0A7Y3AKW9-F1
#
_cell.length_a   1.000
_cell.length_b   1.000
_cell.length_c   1.000
_cell.angle_alpha   90.00
_cell.angle_beta   90.00
_cell.angle_gamma   90.00
#
_symmetry.space_group_name_H-M   'P 1'
#
loop_
_entity.id
_entity.type
_entity.pdbx_description
1 polymer ?
#
loop_
_entity_poly.entity_id
_entity_poly.type
_entity_poly.pdbx_seq_one_letter_code
_entity_poly.pdbx_strand_id
1 'polypeptide(L)'
;MLIFLLVLVYLDSYKLVGLRTVLWVILAGALLTVAGYWINGYVIDILAWDLQAYSRYAAPVVEEGLKASVMIFLFRTHRIGFLVDAAIMGFAVGAGFGVVENFYYLYLAADAHIAVWVVRGFGTAIMHGGVMALFGIMAQTLTERSMKINPLYYVPGFLVAITIHSVFNHFPGTPIMTTLVTLIVLPLILMIVFEKSARSMHEWLEVDFDEDAALLEQINSGEFTESKIGRFLEDLKQMFPGTVVVDMLCYLRLYTELALRAKGVLMMRENGLDTPVGERTRAKFEEMRYLEKSIGKTGLLAMSPFLQMTRKDLWQLYVLD
;
A
#
# COMPACT_ATOMS: atom_id res chain seq x y z
N MET A 1 -4.89 1.07 -19.71
CA MET A 1 -4.22 0.88 -18.41
C MET A 1 -4.33 2.08 -17.50
N LEU A 2 -3.84 3.26 -17.90
CA LEU A 2 -3.95 4.48 -17.11
C LEU A 2 -5.40 4.89 -16.83
N ILE A 3 -6.31 4.74 -17.81
CA ILE A 3 -7.75 4.97 -17.61
C ILE A 3 -8.30 4.04 -16.52
N PHE A 4 -7.95 2.76 -16.56
CA PHE A 4 -8.41 1.81 -15.54
C PHE A 4 -7.86 2.15 -14.16
N LEU A 5 -6.58 2.54 -14.06
CA LEU A 5 -6.00 3.05 -12.82
C LEU A 5 -6.70 4.32 -12.32
N LEU A 6 -7.05 5.24 -13.22
CA LEU A 6 -7.84 6.43 -12.87
C LEU A 6 -9.24 6.05 -12.37
N VAL A 7 -9.87 5.02 -12.97
CA VAL A 7 -11.14 4.47 -12.47
C VAL A 7 -10.96 3.88 -11.08
N LEU A 8 -9.88 3.12 -10.82
CA LEU A 8 -9.59 2.60 -9.46
C LEU A 8 -9.38 3.73 -8.45
N VAL A 9 -8.65 4.78 -8.83
CA VAL A 9 -8.44 5.97 -7.98
C VAL A 9 -9.76 6.74 -7.77
N TYR A 10 -10.65 6.74 -8.75
CA TYR A 10 -11.97 7.36 -8.64
C TYR A 10 -12.94 6.56 -7.75
N LEU A 11 -12.87 5.23 -7.81
CA LEU A 11 -13.66 4.33 -6.96
C LEU A 11 -13.20 4.31 -5.50
N ASP A 12 -12.02 4.86 -5.20
CA ASP A 12 -11.53 5.06 -3.85
C ASP A 12 -12.23 6.26 -3.18
N SER A 13 -13.35 5.99 -2.51
CA SER A 13 -14.16 7.00 -1.82
C SER A 13 -13.37 7.80 -0.78
N TYR A 14 -12.33 7.23 -0.20
CA TYR A 14 -11.56 7.84 0.88
C TYR A 14 -10.31 8.57 0.39
N LYS A 15 -10.02 8.49 -0.92
CA LYS A 15 -8.86 9.10 -1.59
C LYS A 15 -7.57 8.85 -0.79
N LEU A 16 -7.33 7.59 -0.45
CA LEU A 16 -6.22 7.13 0.37
C LEU A 16 -4.88 7.42 -0.30
N VAL A 17 -4.84 7.37 -1.64
CA VAL A 17 -3.62 7.55 -2.42
C VAL A 17 -3.67 8.87 -3.19
N GLY A 18 -2.76 9.78 -2.86
CA GLY A 18 -2.59 11.04 -3.60
C GLY A 18 -2.09 10.80 -5.04
N LEU A 19 -2.59 11.60 -5.99
CA LEU A 19 -2.24 11.50 -7.41
C LEU A 19 -0.72 11.58 -7.65
N ARG A 20 -0.02 12.42 -6.90
CA ARG A 20 1.45 12.56 -6.99
C ARG A 20 2.16 11.25 -6.67
N THR A 21 1.70 10.53 -5.64
CA THR A 21 2.25 9.22 -5.27
C THR A 21 2.01 8.20 -6.37
N VAL A 22 0.79 8.16 -6.92
CA VAL A 22 0.46 7.28 -8.06
C VAL A 22 1.41 7.53 -9.23
N LEU A 23 1.65 8.80 -9.58
CA LEU A 23 2.57 9.15 -10.67
C LEU A 23 4.01 8.69 -10.41
N TRP A 24 4.52 8.87 -9.20
CA TRP A 24 5.85 8.38 -8.82
C TRP A 24 5.96 6.85 -8.89
N VAL A 25 4.90 6.14 -8.51
CA VAL A 25 4.86 4.68 -8.53
C VAL A 25 4.77 4.14 -9.96
N ILE A 26 3.99 4.80 -10.82
CA ILE A 26 3.99 4.52 -12.27
C ILE A 26 5.40 4.73 -12.83
N LEU A 27 6.06 5.84 -12.49
CA LEU A 27 7.41 6.11 -12.98
C LEU A 27 8.40 5.03 -12.49
N ALA A 28 8.31 4.62 -11.23
CA ALA A 28 9.13 3.53 -10.70
C ALA A 28 8.90 2.22 -11.48
N GLY A 29 7.64 1.85 -11.73
CA GLY A 29 7.30 0.69 -12.55
C GLY A 29 7.87 0.77 -13.98
N ALA A 30 7.80 1.94 -14.60
CA ALA A 30 8.36 2.18 -15.93
C ALA A 30 9.89 2.01 -15.96
N LEU A 31 10.59 2.53 -14.95
CA LEU A 31 12.05 2.37 -14.80
C LEU A 31 12.44 0.90 -14.57
N LEU A 32 11.62 0.14 -13.84
CA LEU A 32 11.85 -1.29 -13.63
C LEU A 32 11.79 -2.09 -14.94
N THR A 33 10.96 -1.71 -15.92
CA THR A 33 10.96 -2.37 -17.23
C THR A 33 12.28 -2.18 -17.96
N VAL A 34 12.84 -0.96 -17.89
CA VAL A 34 14.14 -0.66 -18.49
C VAL A 34 15.25 -1.48 -17.83
N ALA A 35 15.23 -1.59 -16.49
CA ALA A 35 16.15 -2.48 -15.78
C ALA A 35 15.91 -3.96 -16.16
N GLY A 36 14.64 -4.36 -16.25
CA GLY A 36 14.19 -5.69 -16.62
C GLY A 36 14.72 -6.12 -18.00
N TYR A 37 14.78 -5.22 -18.98
CA TYR A 37 15.38 -5.49 -20.29
C TYR A 37 16.81 -6.06 -20.18
N TRP A 38 17.67 -5.39 -19.41
CA TRP A 38 19.06 -5.82 -19.22
C TRP A 38 19.15 -7.10 -18.39
N ILE A 39 18.40 -7.17 -17.28
CA ILE A 39 18.40 -8.34 -16.40
C ILE A 39 17.92 -9.56 -17.16
N ASN A 40 16.83 -9.44 -17.92
CA ASN A 40 16.30 -10.52 -18.72
C ASN A 40 17.30 -11.00 -19.77
N GLY A 41 18.03 -10.09 -20.43
CA GLY A 41 19.12 -10.43 -21.35
C GLY A 41 20.19 -11.32 -20.69
N TYR A 42 20.73 -10.89 -19.54
CA TYR A 42 21.72 -11.69 -18.81
C TYR A 42 21.17 -13.06 -18.36
N VAL A 43 19.91 -13.13 -17.92
CA VAL A 43 19.30 -14.39 -17.46
C VAL A 43 19.08 -15.34 -18.63
N ILE A 44 18.67 -14.84 -19.81
CA ILE A 44 18.56 -15.65 -21.03
C ILE A 44 19.91 -16.28 -21.39
N ASP A 45 20.98 -15.48 -21.38
CA ASP A 45 22.34 -15.94 -21.72
C ASP A 45 22.85 -17.02 -20.76
N ILE A 46 22.54 -16.88 -19.46
CA ILE A 46 22.95 -17.85 -18.42
C ILE A 46 22.15 -19.15 -18.51
N LEU A 47 20.83 -19.05 -18.69
CA LEU A 47 19.96 -20.23 -18.73
C LEU A 47 20.10 -21.01 -20.04
N ALA A 48 20.51 -20.34 -21.13
CA ALA A 48 20.57 -20.89 -22.48
C ALA A 48 19.25 -21.53 -22.93
N TRP A 49 18.12 -20.99 -22.45
CA TRP A 49 16.78 -21.42 -22.84
C TRP A 49 16.37 -20.76 -24.15
N ASP A 50 15.49 -21.42 -24.90
CA ASP A 50 14.81 -20.73 -26.00
C ASP A 50 13.93 -19.59 -25.47
N LEU A 51 13.66 -18.60 -26.32
CA LEU A 51 12.88 -17.42 -25.94
C LEU A 51 11.47 -17.77 -25.47
N GLN A 52 10.91 -18.88 -25.93
CA GLN A 52 9.55 -19.29 -25.60
C GLN A 52 9.47 -19.88 -24.19
N ALA A 53 10.38 -20.79 -23.83
CA ALA A 53 10.54 -21.34 -22.50
C ALA A 53 10.92 -20.25 -21.50
N TYR A 54 11.83 -19.36 -21.89
CA TYR A 54 12.21 -18.20 -21.07
C TYR A 54 11.01 -17.30 -20.76
N SER A 55 10.27 -16.88 -21.79
CA SER A 55 9.09 -16.01 -21.64
C SER A 55 8.00 -16.66 -20.78
N ARG A 56 7.87 -17.98 -20.85
CA ARG A 56 6.84 -18.74 -20.12
C ARG A 56 7.15 -18.94 -18.64
N TYR A 57 8.41 -19.12 -18.28
CA TYR A 57 8.78 -19.59 -16.93
C TYR A 57 9.70 -18.62 -16.18
N ALA A 58 10.76 -18.13 -16.80
CA ALA A 58 11.77 -17.30 -16.13
C ALA A 58 11.39 -15.81 -16.13
N ALA A 59 10.88 -15.29 -17.25
CA ALA A 59 10.47 -13.89 -17.36
C ALA A 59 9.44 -13.49 -16.29
N PRO A 60 8.37 -14.26 -16.02
CA PRO A 60 7.39 -13.92 -14.97
C PRO A 60 8.03 -13.79 -13.58
N VAL A 61 9.02 -14.62 -13.26
CA VAL A 61 9.73 -14.57 -11.97
C VAL A 61 10.53 -13.28 -11.84
N VAL A 62 11.30 -12.94 -12.89
CA VAL A 62 12.13 -11.73 -12.88
C VAL A 62 11.25 -10.48 -12.85
N GLU A 63 10.27 -10.41 -13.74
CA GLU A 63 9.45 -9.22 -13.91
C GLU A 63 8.54 -8.95 -12.72
N GLU A 64 7.87 -9.99 -12.18
CA GLU A 64 7.08 -9.80 -10.97
C GLU A 64 7.98 -9.58 -9.75
N GLY A 65 9.20 -10.14 -9.73
CA GLY A 65 10.17 -9.91 -8.65
C GLY A 65 10.62 -8.45 -8.58
N LEU A 66 10.93 -7.86 -9.74
CA LEU A 66 11.26 -6.44 -9.85
C LEU A 66 10.10 -5.57 -9.36
N LYS A 67 8.88 -5.79 -9.85
CA LYS A 67 7.69 -5.05 -9.42
C LYS A 67 7.41 -5.20 -7.92
N ALA A 68 7.51 -6.43 -7.40
CA ALA A 68 7.30 -6.73 -5.98
C ALA A 68 8.32 -5.99 -5.08
N SER A 69 9.54 -5.72 -5.56
CA SER A 69 10.53 -4.95 -4.79
C SER A 69 10.04 -3.53 -4.45
N VAL A 70 9.35 -2.86 -5.38
CA VAL A 70 8.74 -1.54 -5.15
C VAL A 70 7.59 -1.66 -4.16
N MET A 71 6.75 -2.68 -4.30
CA MET A 71 5.65 -2.91 -3.34
C MET A 71 6.18 -3.18 -1.93
N ILE A 72 7.22 -4.00 -1.79
CA ILE A 72 7.86 -4.27 -0.50
C ILE A 72 8.43 -2.96 0.07
N PHE A 73 9.06 -2.10 -0.75
CA PHE A 73 9.51 -0.79 -0.30
C PHE A 73 8.35 0.08 0.22
N LEU A 74 7.20 0.08 -0.46
CA LEU A 74 6.01 0.83 -0.03
C LEU A 74 5.42 0.29 1.28
N PHE A 75 5.38 -1.02 1.46
CA PHE A 75 4.99 -1.65 2.74
C PHE A 75 5.98 -1.30 3.87
N ARG A 76 7.28 -1.27 3.57
CA ARG A 76 8.34 -0.93 4.56
C ARG A 76 8.35 0.54 4.94
N THR A 77 7.88 1.42 4.06
CA THR A 77 7.78 2.86 4.31
C THR A 77 6.40 3.28 4.82
N HIS A 78 5.56 2.31 5.21
CA HIS A 78 4.22 2.51 5.76
C HIS A 78 3.29 3.33 4.84
N ARG A 79 3.52 3.26 3.52
CA ARG A 79 2.70 3.94 2.50
C ARG A 79 1.44 3.17 2.12
N ILE A 80 1.27 1.95 2.66
CA ILE A 80 0.12 1.06 2.44
C ILE A 80 -0.43 0.63 3.80
N GLY A 81 -1.69 0.98 4.07
CA GLY A 81 -2.45 0.68 5.29
C GLY A 81 -3.72 -0.15 5.06
N PHE A 82 -4.32 -0.15 3.87
CA PHE A 82 -5.58 -0.85 3.58
C PHE A 82 -5.45 -1.81 2.39
N LEU A 83 -6.55 -2.47 2.00
CA LEU A 83 -6.51 -3.34 0.81
C LEU A 83 -6.63 -2.52 -0.48
N VAL A 84 -7.39 -1.42 -0.45
CA VAL A 84 -7.62 -0.54 -1.61
C VAL A 84 -6.36 0.18 -2.05
N ASP A 85 -5.61 0.80 -1.14
CA ASP A 85 -4.32 1.42 -1.46
C ASP A 85 -3.28 0.38 -1.91
N ALA A 86 -3.24 -0.82 -1.30
CA ALA A 86 -2.40 -1.92 -1.77
C ALA A 86 -2.73 -2.31 -3.22
N ALA A 87 -4.02 -2.38 -3.55
CA ALA A 87 -4.49 -2.69 -4.90
C ALA A 87 -4.14 -1.58 -5.90
N ILE A 88 -4.39 -0.30 -5.55
CA ILE A 88 -4.10 0.86 -6.39
C ILE A 88 -2.60 0.99 -6.65
N MET A 89 -1.79 0.89 -5.59
CA MET A 89 -0.33 1.01 -5.68
C MET A 89 0.26 -0.19 -6.46
N GLY A 90 -0.22 -1.41 -6.21
CA GLY A 90 0.18 -2.58 -6.98
C GLY A 90 -0.17 -2.45 -8.46
N PHE A 91 -1.39 -1.99 -8.76
CA PHE A 91 -1.82 -1.73 -10.13
C PHE A 91 -0.97 -0.62 -10.78
N ALA A 92 -0.62 0.43 -10.03
CA ALA A 92 0.21 1.53 -10.53
C ALA A 92 1.63 1.07 -10.90
N VAL A 93 2.26 0.21 -10.08
CA VAL A 93 3.57 -0.40 -10.40
C VAL A 93 3.45 -1.21 -11.70
N GLY A 94 2.45 -2.09 -11.78
CA GLY A 94 2.20 -2.88 -12.98
C GLY A 94 1.86 -2.02 -14.19
N ALA A 95 1.21 -0.87 -14.00
CA ALA A 95 0.88 0.08 -15.07
C ALA A 95 2.09 0.80 -15.63
N GLY A 96 2.96 1.29 -14.76
CA GLY A 96 4.26 1.80 -15.18
C GLY A 96 5.00 0.78 -16.03
N PHE A 97 5.08 -0.45 -15.50
CA PHE A 97 5.84 -1.50 -16.16
C PHE A 97 5.26 -1.89 -17.53
N GLY A 98 3.97 -2.21 -17.55
CA GLY A 98 3.27 -2.66 -18.76
C GLY A 98 3.14 -1.58 -19.83
N VAL A 99 3.18 -0.29 -19.48
CA VAL A 99 3.19 0.80 -20.47
C VAL A 99 4.48 0.80 -21.27
N VAL A 100 5.64 0.78 -20.61
CA VAL A 100 6.94 0.78 -21.30
C VAL A 100 7.12 -0.48 -22.11
N GLU A 101 6.75 -1.63 -21.54
CA GLU A 101 6.87 -2.92 -22.22
C GLU A 101 5.99 -2.97 -23.48
N ASN A 102 4.74 -2.52 -23.38
CA ASN A 102 3.85 -2.48 -24.54
C ASN A 102 4.37 -1.56 -25.65
N PHE A 103 4.90 -0.38 -25.32
CA PHE A 103 5.50 0.48 -26.33
C PHE A 103 6.68 -0.20 -27.04
N TYR A 104 7.51 -0.94 -26.31
CA TYR A 104 8.61 -1.70 -26.90
C TYR A 104 8.10 -2.81 -27.84
N TYR A 105 7.08 -3.58 -27.43
CA TYR A 105 6.47 -4.58 -28.30
C TYR A 105 5.81 -3.97 -29.55
N LEU A 106 5.15 -2.82 -29.41
CA LEU A 106 4.55 -2.10 -30.54
C LEU A 106 5.61 -1.60 -31.52
N TYR A 107 6.75 -1.13 -31.02
CA TYR A 107 7.88 -0.74 -31.86
C TYR A 107 8.43 -1.93 -32.67
N LEU A 108 8.54 -3.11 -32.05
CA LEU A 108 9.02 -4.33 -32.72
C LEU A 108 8.01 -4.93 -33.70
N ALA A 109 6.72 -4.75 -33.47
CA ALA A 109 5.62 -5.28 -34.29
C ALA A 109 4.85 -4.16 -35.02
N ALA A 110 5.60 -3.19 -35.55
CA ALA A 110 5.05 -1.98 -36.18
C ALA A 110 4.16 -2.27 -37.41
N ASP A 111 4.33 -3.46 -38.01
CA ASP A 111 3.60 -3.97 -39.16
C ASP A 111 2.34 -4.79 -38.80
N ALA A 112 2.11 -5.09 -37.52
CA ALA A 112 0.98 -5.89 -37.10
C ALA A 112 -0.36 -5.14 -37.21
N HIS A 113 -1.44 -5.89 -37.47
CA HIS A 113 -2.79 -5.34 -37.59
C HIS A 113 -3.24 -4.67 -36.28
N ILE A 114 -3.97 -3.55 -36.39
CA ILE A 114 -4.44 -2.76 -35.23
C ILE A 114 -5.24 -3.57 -34.20
N ALA A 115 -5.96 -4.60 -34.65
CA ALA A 115 -6.68 -5.51 -33.76
C ALA A 115 -5.74 -6.32 -32.84
N VAL A 116 -4.57 -6.73 -33.35
CA VAL A 116 -3.54 -7.41 -32.54
C VAL A 116 -2.96 -6.43 -31.52
N TRP A 117 -2.77 -5.17 -31.91
CA TRP A 117 -2.30 -4.12 -31.00
C TRP A 117 -3.27 -3.87 -29.85
N VAL A 118 -4.57 -3.73 -30.17
CA VAL A 118 -5.60 -3.50 -29.16
C VAL A 118 -5.70 -4.69 -28.22
N VAL A 119 -5.82 -5.91 -28.76
CA VAL A 119 -6.01 -7.12 -27.96
C VAL A 119 -4.79 -7.39 -27.09
N ARG A 120 -3.60 -7.45 -27.69
CA ARG A 120 -2.36 -7.74 -26.95
C ARG A 120 -2.04 -6.62 -25.96
N GLY A 121 -2.17 -5.36 -26.37
CA GLY A 121 -1.88 -4.20 -25.53
C GLY A 121 -2.84 -4.09 -24.34
N PHE A 122 -4.14 -4.33 -24.52
CA PHE A 122 -5.09 -4.31 -23.40
C PHE A 122 -4.92 -5.51 -22.46
N GLY A 123 -4.75 -6.72 -23.01
CA GLY A 123 -4.62 -7.94 -22.21
C GLY A 123 -3.38 -7.91 -21.32
N THR A 124 -2.21 -7.61 -21.90
CA THR A 124 -0.93 -7.50 -21.17
C THR A 124 -0.97 -6.37 -20.14
N ALA A 125 -1.54 -5.22 -20.52
CA ALA A 125 -1.74 -4.10 -19.62
C ALA A 125 -2.50 -4.55 -18.38
N ILE A 126 -3.73 -5.04 -18.55
CA ILE A 126 -4.55 -5.42 -17.39
C ILE A 126 -3.89 -6.55 -16.59
N MET A 127 -3.20 -7.48 -17.24
CA MET A 127 -2.43 -8.54 -16.58
C MET A 127 -1.36 -7.96 -15.64
N HIS A 128 -0.45 -7.10 -16.12
CA HIS A 128 0.63 -6.57 -15.27
C HIS A 128 0.10 -5.78 -14.07
N GLY A 129 -0.91 -4.93 -14.29
CA GLY A 129 -1.53 -4.16 -13.20
C GLY A 129 -2.25 -5.06 -12.21
N GLY A 130 -3.02 -6.02 -12.73
CA GLY A 130 -3.83 -6.92 -11.93
C GLY A 130 -3.04 -7.89 -11.07
N VAL A 131 -2.04 -8.53 -11.67
CA VAL A 131 -1.15 -9.47 -11.00
C VAL A 131 -0.46 -8.80 -9.81
N MET A 132 0.06 -7.60 -10.00
CA MET A 132 0.73 -6.86 -8.94
C MET A 132 -0.24 -6.25 -7.92
N ALA A 133 -1.47 -5.90 -8.32
CA ALA A 133 -2.54 -5.55 -7.38
C ALA A 133 -2.90 -6.74 -6.47
N LEU A 134 -3.05 -7.95 -7.02
CA LEU A 134 -3.31 -9.16 -6.25
C LEU A 134 -2.17 -9.48 -5.28
N PHE A 135 -0.91 -9.33 -5.73
CA PHE A 135 0.24 -9.40 -4.83
C PHE A 135 0.09 -8.44 -3.64
N GLY A 136 -0.22 -7.17 -3.92
CA GLY A 136 -0.43 -6.14 -2.89
C GLY A 136 -1.53 -6.50 -1.90
N ILE A 137 -2.69 -6.94 -2.40
CA ILE A 137 -3.86 -7.32 -1.58
C ILE A 137 -3.52 -8.50 -0.66
N MET A 138 -2.88 -9.54 -1.19
CA MET A 138 -2.50 -10.72 -0.41
C MET A 138 -1.41 -10.37 0.62
N ALA A 139 -0.39 -9.61 0.21
CA ALA A 139 0.66 -9.15 1.09
C ALA A 139 0.09 -8.31 2.24
N GLN A 140 -0.84 -7.40 1.96
CA GLN A 140 -1.48 -6.60 3.01
C GLN A 140 -2.30 -7.48 3.95
N THR A 141 -3.13 -8.39 3.42
CA THR A 141 -3.95 -9.29 4.24
C THR A 141 -3.10 -10.11 5.22
N LEU A 142 -1.90 -10.52 4.80
CA LEU A 142 -1.00 -11.32 5.63
C LEU A 142 -0.10 -10.49 6.54
N THR A 143 0.13 -9.21 6.23
CA THR A 143 1.05 -8.34 7.00
C THR A 143 0.35 -7.33 7.89
N GLU A 144 -0.95 -7.07 7.73
CA GLU A 144 -1.67 -6.02 8.47
C GLU A 144 -1.57 -6.19 10.00
N ARG A 145 -1.45 -7.42 10.51
CA ARG A 145 -1.38 -7.74 11.95
C ARG A 145 0.04 -7.81 12.50
N SER A 146 1.07 -7.66 11.66
CA SER A 146 2.47 -7.84 12.07
C SER A 146 3.28 -6.58 11.82
N MET A 147 3.77 -5.98 12.91
CA MET A 147 4.76 -4.90 12.84
C MET A 147 6.15 -5.39 12.42
N LYS A 148 6.44 -6.67 12.65
CA LYS A 148 7.71 -7.28 12.24
C LYS A 148 7.65 -7.62 10.76
N ILE A 149 8.70 -7.21 10.04
CA ILE A 149 8.87 -7.55 8.63
C ILE A 149 9.27 -9.02 8.56
N ASN A 150 8.32 -9.88 8.18
CA ASN A 150 8.60 -11.25 7.85
C ASN A 150 8.45 -11.44 6.33
N PRO A 151 9.57 -11.65 5.60
CA PRO A 151 9.55 -11.88 4.15
C PRO A 151 8.62 -13.03 3.72
N LEU A 152 8.39 -14.00 4.61
CA LEU A 152 7.57 -15.17 4.32
C LEU A 152 6.10 -14.80 4.00
N TYR A 153 5.60 -13.68 4.52
CA TYR A 153 4.23 -13.23 4.24
C TYR A 153 4.03 -12.70 2.82
N TYR A 154 5.09 -12.34 2.09
CA TYR A 154 5.00 -11.90 0.69
C TYR A 154 5.04 -13.07 -0.29
N VAL A 155 5.52 -14.24 0.15
CA VAL A 155 5.73 -15.42 -0.72
C VAL A 155 4.43 -15.92 -1.34
N PRO A 156 3.30 -16.07 -0.62
CA PRO A 156 2.06 -16.57 -1.23
C PRO A 156 1.56 -15.65 -2.35
N GLY A 157 1.55 -14.33 -2.12
CA GLY A 157 1.16 -13.36 -3.14
C GLY A 157 2.11 -13.39 -4.34
N PHE A 158 3.41 -13.56 -4.10
CA PHE A 158 4.42 -13.61 -5.17
C PHE A 158 4.26 -14.85 -6.05
N LEU A 159 4.01 -16.01 -5.44
CA LEU A 159 3.77 -17.25 -6.18
C LEU A 159 2.50 -17.16 -7.04
N VAL A 160 1.42 -16.59 -6.49
CA VAL A 160 0.19 -16.35 -7.26
C VAL A 160 0.47 -15.42 -8.43
N ALA A 161 1.25 -14.35 -8.20
CA ALA A 161 1.57 -13.38 -9.22
C ALA A 161 2.34 -14.00 -10.40
N ILE A 162 3.43 -14.72 -10.09
CA ILE A 162 4.23 -15.46 -11.08
C ILE A 162 3.36 -16.47 -11.82
N THR A 163 2.51 -17.21 -11.12
CA THR A 163 1.68 -18.25 -11.72
C THR A 163 0.70 -17.65 -12.73
N ILE A 164 0.00 -16.58 -12.37
CA ILE A 164 -0.96 -15.93 -13.28
C ILE A 164 -0.25 -15.35 -14.50
N HIS A 165 0.88 -14.67 -14.30
CA HIS A 165 1.66 -14.11 -15.41
C HIS A 165 2.21 -15.25 -16.31
N SER A 166 2.78 -16.30 -15.72
CA SER A 166 3.22 -17.48 -16.47
C SER A 166 2.09 -18.12 -17.26
N VAL A 167 0.90 -18.31 -16.68
CA VAL A 167 -0.29 -18.83 -17.37
C VAL A 167 -0.69 -17.91 -18.53
N PHE A 168 -0.62 -16.60 -18.36
CA PHE A 168 -0.88 -15.64 -19.43
C PHE A 168 0.10 -15.81 -20.61
N ASN A 169 1.38 -16.07 -20.33
CA ASN A 169 2.41 -16.32 -21.36
C ASN A 169 2.32 -17.74 -21.97
N HIS A 170 1.74 -18.70 -21.25
CA HIS A 170 1.49 -20.04 -21.76
C HIS A 170 0.28 -20.11 -22.69
N PHE A 171 -0.66 -19.19 -22.54
CA PHE A 171 -2.04 -19.42 -22.96
C PHE A 171 -2.11 -19.86 -24.44
N PRO A 172 -2.54 -21.10 -24.71
CA PRO A 172 -2.49 -21.71 -26.04
C PRO A 172 -3.67 -21.29 -26.94
N GLY A 173 -4.54 -20.39 -26.46
CA GLY A 173 -5.69 -19.85 -27.20
C GLY A 173 -5.32 -18.65 -28.08
N THR A 174 -6.32 -18.07 -28.75
CA THR A 174 -6.11 -16.79 -29.44
C THR A 174 -5.87 -15.68 -28.40
N PRO A 175 -5.00 -14.70 -28.67
CA PRO A 175 -4.78 -13.53 -27.78
C PRO A 175 -6.07 -12.79 -27.39
N ILE A 176 -7.13 -12.97 -28.17
CA ILE A 176 -8.46 -12.41 -27.91
C ILE A 176 -9.09 -13.07 -26.67
N MET A 177 -9.03 -14.39 -26.57
CA MET A 177 -9.64 -15.13 -25.45
C MET A 177 -8.95 -14.80 -24.13
N THR A 178 -7.61 -14.73 -24.10
CA THR A 178 -6.87 -14.29 -22.90
C THR A 178 -7.30 -12.91 -22.47
N THR A 179 -7.32 -11.97 -23.41
CA THR A 179 -7.67 -10.58 -23.15
C THR A 179 -9.10 -10.45 -22.61
N LEU A 180 -10.06 -11.16 -23.18
CA LEU A 180 -11.45 -11.16 -22.69
C LEU A 180 -11.57 -11.72 -21.29
N VAL A 181 -10.92 -12.86 -21.00
CA VAL A 181 -10.93 -13.46 -19.66
C VAL A 181 -10.31 -12.49 -18.65
N THR A 182 -9.15 -11.90 -18.95
CA THR A 182 -8.49 -10.94 -18.06
C THR A 182 -9.33 -9.67 -17.86
N LEU A 183 -9.97 -9.15 -18.91
CA LEU A 183 -10.86 -7.99 -18.87
C LEU A 183 -12.10 -8.19 -18.00
N ILE A 184 -12.59 -9.43 -17.86
CA ILE A 184 -13.78 -9.73 -17.06
C ILE A 184 -13.39 -10.12 -15.64
N VAL A 185 -12.50 -11.10 -15.50
CA VAL A 185 -12.19 -11.72 -14.21
C VAL A 185 -11.48 -10.74 -13.28
N LEU A 186 -10.49 -10.00 -13.78
CA LEU A 186 -9.67 -9.16 -12.92
C LEU A 186 -10.47 -7.97 -12.34
N PRO A 187 -11.24 -7.19 -13.13
CA PRO A 187 -12.05 -6.12 -12.55
C PRO A 187 -13.09 -6.62 -11.54
N LEU A 188 -13.69 -7.79 -11.75
CA LEU A 188 -14.60 -8.39 -10.78
C LEU A 188 -13.91 -8.69 -9.44
N ILE A 189 -12.70 -9.26 -9.48
CA ILE A 189 -11.93 -9.51 -8.26
C ILE A 189 -11.60 -8.19 -7.56
N LEU A 190 -11.14 -7.17 -8.29
CA LEU A 190 -10.83 -5.87 -7.70
C LEU A 190 -12.08 -5.22 -7.11
N MET A 191 -13.24 -5.30 -7.77
CA MET A 191 -14.49 -4.76 -7.25
C MET A 191 -14.88 -5.39 -5.92
N ILE A 192 -14.80 -6.72 -5.81
CA ILE A 192 -15.07 -7.45 -4.56
C ILE A 192 -14.11 -7.01 -3.45
N VAL A 193 -12.82 -6.85 -3.78
CA VAL A 193 -11.81 -6.40 -2.82
C VAL A 193 -12.06 -4.97 -2.36
N PHE A 194 -12.42 -4.07 -3.26
CA PHE A 194 -12.75 -2.68 -2.94
C PHE A 194 -13.95 -2.61 -2.01
N GLU A 195 -15.00 -3.37 -2.29
CA GLU A 195 -16.20 -3.41 -1.45
C GLU A 195 -15.89 -3.96 -0.05
N LYS A 196 -15.13 -5.05 0.04
CA LYS A 196 -14.71 -5.62 1.33
C LYS A 196 -13.82 -4.65 2.12
N SER A 197 -12.90 -3.96 1.43
CA SER A 197 -12.01 -2.99 2.05
C SER A 197 -12.76 -1.76 2.54
N ALA A 198 -13.75 -1.28 1.80
CA ALA A 198 -14.56 -0.13 2.20
C ALA A 198 -15.32 -0.43 3.51
N ARG A 199 -15.95 -1.61 3.60
CA ARG A 199 -16.62 -2.04 4.85
C ARG A 199 -15.66 -2.15 6.02
N SER A 200 -14.51 -2.80 5.82
CA SER A 200 -13.49 -2.93 6.88
C SER A 200 -12.95 -1.58 7.33
N MET A 201 -12.83 -0.61 6.43
CA MET A 201 -12.36 0.73 6.78
C MET A 201 -13.44 1.53 7.50
N HIS A 202 -14.70 1.40 7.10
CA HIS A 202 -15.83 2.02 7.79
C HIS A 202 -15.96 1.49 9.22
N GLU A 203 -15.94 0.17 9.42
CA GLU A 203 -15.94 -0.46 10.75
C GLU A 203 -14.75 -0.01 11.61
N TRP A 204 -13.56 0.07 11.01
CA TRP A 204 -12.35 0.57 11.67
C TRP A 204 -12.47 2.05 12.07
N LEU A 205 -13.05 2.88 11.19
CA LEU A 205 -13.26 4.30 11.47
C LEU A 205 -14.25 4.51 12.61
N GLU A 206 -15.36 3.78 12.67
CA GLU A 206 -16.34 3.93 13.74
C GLU A 206 -15.76 3.51 15.10
N VAL A 207 -15.21 2.28 15.18
CA VAL A 207 -14.73 1.73 16.45
C VAL A 207 -13.54 2.52 17.00
N ASP A 208 -12.51 2.75 16.18
CA ASP A 208 -11.30 3.38 16.69
C ASP A 208 -11.45 4.91 16.86
N PHE A 209 -12.44 5.55 16.23
CA PHE A 209 -12.72 6.97 16.47
C PHE A 209 -13.34 7.18 17.85
N ASP A 210 -14.30 6.34 18.23
CA ASP A 210 -14.93 6.39 19.55
C ASP A 210 -13.92 6.08 20.67
N GLU A 211 -13.02 5.11 20.46
CA GLU A 211 -11.94 4.80 21.40
C GLU A 211 -10.97 5.98 21.59
N ASP A 212 -10.53 6.62 20.50
CA ASP A 212 -9.64 7.79 20.55
C ASP A 212 -10.32 8.99 21.23
N ALA A 213 -11.61 9.21 20.96
CA ALA A 213 -12.38 10.28 21.57
C ALA A 213 -12.53 10.06 23.09
N ALA A 214 -12.87 8.84 23.50
CA ALA A 214 -12.97 8.46 24.91
C ALA A 214 -11.62 8.58 25.63
N LEU A 215 -10.52 8.22 24.97
CA LEU A 215 -9.18 8.38 25.53
C LEU A 215 -8.83 9.86 25.75
N LEU A 216 -9.11 10.74 24.78
CA LEU A 216 -8.88 12.18 24.94
C LEU A 216 -9.78 12.79 26.03
N GLU A 217 -11.04 12.36 26.12
CA GLU A 217 -11.95 12.79 27.18
C GLU A 217 -11.41 12.36 28.56
N GLN A 218 -10.96 11.11 28.70
CA GLN A 218 -10.34 10.62 29.93
C GLN A 218 -9.05 11.38 30.28
N ILE A 219 -8.18 11.68 29.32
CA ILE A 219 -6.95 12.46 29.56
C ILE A 219 -7.28 13.87 30.06
N ASN A 220 -8.35 14.47 29.52
CA ASN A 220 -8.79 15.80 29.93
C ASN A 220 -9.68 15.78 31.19
N SER A 221 -10.17 14.61 31.61
CA SER A 221 -10.94 14.45 32.83
C SER A 221 -10.02 14.29 34.04
N GLY A 222 -10.52 14.61 35.22
CA GLY A 222 -9.80 14.36 36.48
C GLY A 222 -9.63 12.88 36.82
N GLU A 223 -10.17 11.97 36.00
CA GLU A 223 -10.23 10.52 36.27
C GLU A 223 -9.13 9.73 35.56
N PHE A 224 -8.27 10.39 34.75
CA PHE A 224 -7.22 9.72 33.99
C PHE A 224 -6.31 8.81 34.83
N THR A 225 -5.98 9.24 36.05
CA THR A 225 -5.13 8.49 36.98
C THR A 225 -5.71 7.12 37.37
N GLU A 226 -7.03 6.97 37.32
CA GLU A 226 -7.72 5.70 37.59
C GLU A 226 -7.87 4.80 36.35
N SER A 227 -7.50 5.30 35.17
CA SER A 227 -7.47 4.49 33.96
C SER A 227 -6.32 3.47 33.97
N LYS A 228 -6.39 2.47 33.07
CA LYS A 228 -5.28 1.52 32.88
C LYS A 228 -3.99 2.23 32.45
N ILE A 229 -4.12 3.27 31.63
CA ILE A 229 -2.99 4.04 31.09
C ILE A 229 -2.41 4.95 32.17
N GLY A 230 -3.25 5.60 32.98
CA GLY A 230 -2.83 6.43 34.09
C GLY A 230 -2.02 5.66 35.13
N ARG A 231 -2.50 4.47 35.54
CA ARG A 231 -1.74 3.58 36.42
C ARG A 231 -0.40 3.15 35.82
N PHE A 232 -0.36 2.86 34.52
CA PHE A 232 0.88 2.48 33.85
C PHE A 232 1.89 3.64 33.80
N LEU A 233 1.45 4.86 33.50
CA LEU A 233 2.31 6.04 33.55
C LEU A 233 2.83 6.30 34.98
N GLU A 234 2.02 6.00 36.00
CA GLU A 234 2.48 6.04 37.40
C GLU A 234 3.59 5.02 37.66
N ASP A 235 3.45 3.79 37.17
CA ASP A 235 4.49 2.76 37.27
C ASP A 235 5.77 3.17 36.54
N LEU A 236 5.64 3.84 35.38
CA LEU A 236 6.78 4.36 34.62
C LEU A 236 7.59 5.42 35.37
N LYS A 237 7.01 6.15 36.35
CA LYS A 237 7.77 7.08 37.20
C LYS A 237 8.85 6.39 38.03
N GLN A 238 8.76 5.07 38.23
CA GLN A 238 9.80 4.30 38.91
C GLN A 238 11.03 4.08 38.03
N MET A 239 10.86 4.13 36.70
CA MET A 239 11.91 3.82 35.72
C MET A 239 12.40 5.04 34.94
N PHE A 240 11.59 6.10 34.86
CA PHE A 240 11.89 7.31 34.11
C PHE A 240 11.75 8.57 34.98
N PRO A 241 12.52 9.63 34.69
CA PRO A 241 12.33 10.92 35.33
C PRO A 241 10.89 11.42 35.16
N GLY A 242 10.34 12.07 36.19
CA GLY A 242 8.97 12.59 36.14
C GLY A 242 8.69 13.52 34.96
N THR A 243 9.69 14.30 34.52
CA THR A 243 9.60 15.14 33.32
C THR A 243 9.41 14.33 32.04
N VAL A 244 10.09 13.18 31.93
CA VAL A 244 9.96 12.26 30.78
C VAL A 244 8.59 11.59 30.78
N VAL A 245 8.05 11.23 31.95
CA VAL A 245 6.69 10.67 32.05
C VAL A 245 5.63 11.71 31.66
N VAL A 246 5.84 12.99 32.01
CA VAL A 246 4.97 14.08 31.53
C VAL A 246 5.07 14.21 30.01
N ASP A 247 6.27 14.16 29.44
CA ASP A 247 6.45 14.18 27.98
C ASP A 247 5.76 12.98 27.30
N MET A 248 5.79 11.78 27.91
CA MET A 248 5.06 10.61 27.44
C MET A 248 3.53 10.81 27.43
N LEU A 249 2.98 11.46 28.46
CA LEU A 249 1.56 11.82 28.51
C LEU A 249 1.21 12.85 27.42
N CYS A 250 2.03 13.89 27.26
CA CYS A 250 1.87 14.88 26.19
C CYS A 250 1.92 14.22 24.81
N TYR A 251 2.87 13.29 24.62
CA TYR A 251 3.02 12.54 23.38
C TYR A 251 1.80 11.69 23.10
N LEU A 252 1.29 10.94 24.08
CA LEU A 252 0.07 10.13 23.94
C LEU A 252 -1.12 11.00 23.53
N ARG A 253 -1.36 12.11 24.23
CA ARG A 253 -2.46 13.04 23.93
C ARG A 253 -2.34 13.59 22.50
N LEU A 254 -1.15 14.04 22.13
CA LEU A 254 -0.90 14.62 20.81
C LEU A 254 -1.07 13.60 19.69
N TYR A 255 -0.60 12.37 19.91
CA TYR A 255 -0.77 11.24 19.01
C TYR A 255 -2.26 10.92 18.81
N THR A 256 -3.03 10.76 19.89
CA THR A 256 -4.47 10.49 19.82
C THR A 256 -5.23 11.62 19.12
N GLU A 257 -4.85 12.88 19.34
CA GLU A 257 -5.48 14.00 18.64
C GLU A 257 -5.16 14.04 17.14
N LEU A 258 -3.94 13.64 16.75
CA LEU A 258 -3.57 13.48 15.34
C LEU A 258 -4.30 12.29 14.70
N ALA A 259 -4.42 11.15 15.39
CA ALA A 259 -5.16 9.98 14.93
C ALA A 259 -6.64 10.30 14.70
N LEU A 260 -7.31 10.92 15.68
CA LEU A 260 -8.71 11.35 15.58
C LEU A 260 -8.91 12.34 14.43
N ARG A 261 -7.95 13.26 14.23
CA ARG A 261 -8.00 14.19 13.10
C ARG A 261 -7.83 13.49 11.76
N ALA A 262 -6.95 12.49 11.65
CA ALA A 262 -6.77 11.70 10.43
C ALA A 262 -8.06 10.97 10.06
N LYS A 263 -8.68 10.30 11.05
CA LYS A 263 -9.97 9.62 10.90
C LYS A 263 -11.08 10.60 10.48
N GLY A 264 -11.16 11.77 11.12
CA GLY A 264 -12.10 12.82 10.73
C GLY A 264 -11.93 13.31 9.28
N VAL A 265 -10.69 13.47 8.80
CA VAL A 265 -10.42 13.79 7.39
C VAL A 265 -10.91 12.69 6.46
N LEU A 266 -10.72 11.41 6.81
CA LEU A 266 -11.20 10.27 6.03
C LEU A 266 -12.73 10.24 5.94
N MET A 267 -13.44 10.46 7.05
CA MET A 267 -14.91 10.57 7.07
C MET A 267 -15.43 11.73 6.21
N MET A 268 -14.74 12.88 6.23
CA MET A 268 -15.08 14.01 5.38
C MET A 268 -14.90 13.67 3.89
N ARG A 269 -13.80 12.99 3.54
CA ARG A 269 -13.51 12.56 2.16
C ARG A 269 -14.53 11.57 1.63
N GLU A 270 -14.96 10.61 2.46
CA GLU A 270 -16.03 9.67 2.13
C GLU A 270 -17.32 10.39 1.73
N ASN A 271 -17.61 11.52 2.36
CA ASN A 271 -18.76 12.39 2.06
C ASN A 271 -18.48 13.43 0.95
N GLY A 272 -17.37 13.30 0.22
CA GLY A 272 -17.00 14.17 -0.89
C GLY A 272 -16.40 15.53 -0.49
N LEU A 273 -16.11 15.75 0.79
CA LEU A 273 -15.49 17.00 1.27
C LEU A 273 -13.96 16.87 1.26
N ASP A 274 -13.29 17.72 0.47
CA ASP A 274 -11.82 17.78 0.47
C ASP A 274 -11.34 18.83 1.48
N THR A 275 -10.69 18.37 2.55
CA THR A 275 -10.14 19.25 3.59
C THR A 275 -8.62 19.30 3.51
N PRO A 276 -8.02 20.49 3.26
CA PRO A 276 -6.59 20.63 3.30
C PRO A 276 -6.08 20.49 4.74
N VAL A 277 -4.93 19.83 4.88
CA VAL A 277 -4.26 19.73 6.17
C VAL A 277 -3.66 21.10 6.51
N GLY A 278 -4.30 21.84 7.42
CA GLY A 278 -3.90 23.21 7.77
C GLY A 278 -2.61 23.29 8.59
N GLU A 279 -2.03 24.50 8.70
CA GLU A 279 -0.78 24.77 9.45
C GLU A 279 -0.80 24.26 10.89
N ARG A 280 -1.97 24.30 11.54
CA ARG A 280 -2.14 23.78 12.92
C ARG A 280 -1.81 22.30 13.05
N THR A 281 -1.94 21.49 12.00
CA THR A 281 -1.53 20.07 12.03
C THR A 281 -0.01 19.94 11.93
N ARG A 282 0.64 20.75 11.09
CA ARG A 282 2.10 20.72 10.91
C ARG A 282 2.83 21.05 12.20
N ALA A 283 2.37 22.08 12.92
CA ALA A 283 2.92 22.43 14.23
C ALA A 283 2.88 21.27 15.23
N LYS A 284 1.83 20.44 15.18
CA LYS A 284 1.71 19.25 16.03
C LYS A 284 2.68 18.14 15.65
N PHE A 285 2.97 17.96 14.36
CA PHE A 285 4.02 17.03 13.94
C PHE A 285 5.40 17.49 14.42
N GLU A 286 5.67 18.79 14.45
CA GLU A 286 6.92 19.34 14.99
C GLU A 286 7.02 19.09 16.51
N GLU A 287 5.95 19.34 17.25
CA GLU A 287 5.86 19.06 18.69
C GLU A 287 6.01 17.56 18.99
N MET A 288 5.38 16.69 18.20
CA MET A 288 5.51 15.25 18.33
C MET A 288 6.97 14.80 18.13
N ARG A 289 7.66 15.29 17.09
CA ARG A 289 9.09 15.01 16.84
C ARG A 289 10.01 15.54 17.95
N TYR A 290 9.63 16.64 18.61
CA TYR A 290 10.34 17.13 19.78
C TYR A 290 10.17 16.17 20.97
N LEU A 291 8.95 15.73 21.26
CA LEU A 291 8.65 14.78 22.33
C LEU A 291 9.31 13.43 22.11
N GLU A 292 9.33 12.91 20.88
CA GLU A 292 10.07 11.67 20.53
C GLU A 292 11.55 11.74 20.93
N LYS A 293 12.19 12.90 20.70
CA LYS A 293 13.59 13.14 21.07
C LYS A 293 13.77 13.24 22.58
N SER A 294 12.84 13.90 23.27
CA SER A 294 12.88 14.05 24.74
C SER A 294 12.69 12.72 25.46
N ILE A 295 11.72 11.92 25.02
CA ILE A 295 11.37 10.61 25.60
C ILE A 295 12.46 9.57 25.31
N GLY A 296 13.04 9.60 24.10
CA GLY A 296 14.05 8.67 23.65
C GLY A 296 13.50 7.27 23.30
N LYS A 297 14.35 6.45 22.68
CA LYS A 297 13.96 5.15 22.11
C LYS A 297 13.37 4.17 23.14
N THR A 298 13.97 4.10 24.32
CA THR A 298 13.52 3.19 25.39
C THR A 298 12.13 3.59 25.90
N GLY A 299 11.89 4.89 26.07
CA GLY A 299 10.58 5.39 26.48
C GLY A 299 9.51 5.17 25.43
N LEU A 300 9.82 5.40 24.15
CA LEU A 300 8.90 5.13 23.04
C LEU A 300 8.54 3.63 22.94
N LEU A 301 9.51 2.74 23.17
CA LEU A 301 9.25 1.30 23.22
C LEU A 301 8.34 0.91 24.40
N ALA A 302 8.54 1.52 25.57
CA ALA A 302 7.68 1.32 26.73
C ALA A 302 6.24 1.80 26.48
N MET A 303 6.08 2.86 25.67
CA MET A 303 4.78 3.42 25.28
C MET A 303 4.07 2.63 24.16
N SER A 304 4.80 1.80 23.39
CA SER A 304 4.28 1.09 22.22
C SER A 304 2.96 0.32 22.43
N PRO A 305 2.71 -0.34 23.58
CA PRO A 305 1.44 -1.04 23.82
C PRO A 305 0.21 -0.13 23.85
N PHE A 306 0.37 1.16 24.17
CA PHE A 306 -0.71 2.12 24.37
C PHE A 306 -0.94 3.03 23.17
N LEU A 307 0.09 3.18 22.34
CA LEU A 307 0.04 3.98 21.13
C LEU A 307 -0.65 3.26 19.97
N GLN A 308 -1.17 2.04 20.18
CA GLN A 308 -1.68 1.16 19.13
C GLN A 308 -0.81 1.29 17.87
N MET A 309 0.50 1.00 17.95
CA MET A 309 1.40 1.21 16.82
C MET A 309 1.27 0.08 15.80
N THR A 310 0.10 -0.11 15.17
CA THR A 310 -0.01 -0.99 14.00
C THR A 310 0.45 -0.26 12.73
N ARG A 311 0.59 -0.99 11.62
CA ARG A 311 0.94 -0.37 10.34
C ARG A 311 -0.15 0.60 9.87
N LYS A 312 -1.43 0.30 10.18
CA LYS A 312 -2.57 1.20 9.91
C LYS A 312 -2.44 2.51 10.68
N ASP A 313 -1.98 2.41 11.92
CA ASP A 313 -1.85 3.57 12.82
C ASP A 313 -0.65 4.46 12.51
N LEU A 314 0.40 3.91 11.90
CA LEU A 314 1.48 4.72 11.32
C LEU A 314 1.04 5.33 9.98
N TRP A 315 0.26 4.61 9.19
CA TRP A 315 -0.25 5.08 7.91
C TRP A 315 -1.23 6.27 8.08
N GLN A 316 -2.07 6.31 9.11
CA GLN A 316 -2.99 7.44 9.35
C GLN A 316 -2.24 8.76 9.55
N LEU A 317 -1.05 8.75 10.17
CA LEU A 317 -0.25 9.95 10.33
C LEU A 317 0.27 10.47 8.99
N TYR A 318 0.57 9.56 8.06
CA TYR A 318 0.97 9.93 6.70
C TYR A 318 -0.17 10.56 5.89
N VAL A 319 -1.43 10.26 6.19
CA VAL A 319 -2.58 10.96 5.55
C VAL A 319 -2.56 12.47 5.84
N LEU A 320 -1.94 12.85 6.96
CA LEU A 320 -1.85 14.22 7.43
C LEU A 320 -0.51 14.92 7.15
N ASP A 321 0.49 14.23 6.58
CA ASP A 321 1.84 14.78 6.29
C ASP A 321 1.99 15.15 4.80
#